data_AF-A0A931Z2Y9-F1
#
_entry.id   AF-A0A931Z2Y9-F1
#
_cell.length_a   1.000
_cell.length_b   1.000
_cell.length_c   1.000
_cell.angle_alpha   90.00
_cell.angle_beta   90.00
_cell.angle_gamma   90.00
#
_symmetry.space_group_name_H-M   'P 1'
#
loop_
_entity.id
_entity.type
_entity.pdbx_description
1 polymer ?
#
loop_
_entity_poly.entity_id
_entity_poly.type
_entity_poly.pdbx_seq_one_letter_code
_entity_poly.pdbx_strand_id
1 'polypeptide(L)'
;MAIFALLAGAPALAAAESKAGIADGPTSDQSRRILTPPASPVPRINGAKVFGVRPGSPFLFKIAATGDRPLAYAADGLPAGLTLDPQTGVITGRLADPGTHRVVLRVSNARGQAGRELRIVVGEALALTPPMGWNSWYSWSESVTQENVAAAAQALVRTGLIDHGWTYVNIDDCWQGARGGRFGAIQPNEKFPDMAGLVKGIHAQGLKFGIYSTIWLSSYAGFIGGSAPAPDGDYASLPMLPPAERLQPAQVFGRFPSLFRLQLARPGPYMMTDRDARQYAAWGVDYIKYDWRNWTFLDPVGTDNPRREFFPKTEESVARVAAELRATGRDIVLGLSPISYLENRHMLPRHAQRWRI
;
A
#
# COMPACT_ATOMS: atom_id res chain seq x y z
N MET A 1 23.26 -62.95 -16.53
CA MET A 1 24.01 -62.52 -15.33
C MET A 1 24.00 -60.99 -15.33
N ALA A 2 23.16 -60.34 -14.52
CA ALA A 2 23.44 -60.00 -13.10
C ALA A 2 24.39 -58.77 -13.05
N ILE A 3 24.10 -57.60 -12.45
CA ILE A 3 23.34 -57.32 -11.21
C ILE A 3 23.06 -55.79 -11.06
N PHE A 4 21.85 -55.47 -10.57
CA PHE A 4 21.35 -54.42 -9.64
C PHE A 4 22.08 -53.06 -9.51
N ALA A 5 21.39 -51.91 -9.73
CA ALA A 5 20.44 -51.20 -8.85
C ALA A 5 21.09 -50.25 -7.83
N LEU A 6 20.82 -48.95 -7.99
CA LEU A 6 20.79 -47.96 -6.90
C LEU A 6 19.82 -46.84 -7.29
N LEU A 7 18.55 -47.07 -6.94
CA LEU A 7 17.52 -46.04 -6.84
C LEU A 7 17.84 -45.22 -5.58
N ALA A 8 18.28 -43.97 -5.77
CA ALA A 8 18.35 -42.98 -4.71
C ALA A 8 16.92 -42.54 -4.36
N GLY A 9 16.43 -42.95 -3.18
CA GLY A 9 15.21 -42.42 -2.61
C GLY A 9 15.40 -40.97 -2.20
N ALA A 10 14.90 -40.03 -2.99
CA ALA A 10 14.59 -38.69 -2.50
C ALA A 10 13.26 -38.77 -1.73
N PRO A 11 13.20 -38.35 -0.46
CA PRO A 11 11.93 -38.35 0.26
C PRO A 11 10.99 -37.34 -0.38
N ALA A 12 9.74 -37.76 -0.60
CA ALA A 12 8.65 -36.89 -0.97
C ALA A 12 8.54 -35.75 0.04
N LEU A 13 8.68 -34.50 -0.43
CA LEU A 13 8.40 -33.33 0.39
C LEU A 13 6.88 -33.27 0.57
N ALA A 14 6.39 -33.91 1.63
CA ALA A 14 5.02 -33.74 2.07
C ALA A 14 4.78 -32.26 2.37
N ALA A 15 3.78 -31.67 1.73
CA ALA A 15 3.30 -30.33 2.04
C ALA A 15 2.84 -30.31 3.50
N ALA A 16 3.68 -29.76 4.38
CA ALA A 16 3.28 -29.49 5.74
C ALA A 16 2.30 -28.30 5.71
N GLU A 17 1.02 -28.57 5.92
CA GLU A 17 0.04 -27.55 6.28
C GLU A 17 0.53 -26.86 7.55
N SER A 18 1.09 -25.65 7.44
CA SER A 18 1.50 -24.87 8.60
C SER A 18 0.26 -24.22 9.23
N LYS A 19 -0.45 -24.98 10.08
CA LYS A 19 -1.21 -24.38 11.19
C LYS A 19 -0.23 -24.02 12.31
N ALA A 20 0.67 -23.08 12.04
CA ALA A 20 1.46 -22.47 13.10
C ALA A 20 0.72 -21.20 13.53
N GLY A 21 -0.02 -21.30 14.64
CA GLY A 21 -0.26 -20.13 15.46
C GLY A 21 1.10 -19.48 15.76
N ILE A 22 1.16 -18.16 15.73
CA ILE A 22 2.38 -17.40 16.04
C ILE A 22 2.72 -17.71 17.51
N ALA A 23 3.56 -18.72 17.72
CA ALA A 23 4.25 -18.88 18.97
C ALA A 23 5.25 -17.74 19.06
N ASP A 24 5.14 -16.91 20.09
CA ASP A 24 6.17 -15.95 20.44
C ASP A 24 7.48 -16.73 20.62
N GLY A 25 8.37 -16.66 19.62
CA GLY A 25 9.73 -17.15 19.76
C GLY A 25 10.40 -16.46 20.96
N PRO A 26 11.46 -17.03 21.54
CA PRO A 26 12.06 -16.49 22.76
C PRO A 26 12.39 -15.02 22.57
N THR A 27 11.63 -14.15 23.25
CA THR A 27 11.83 -12.71 23.25
C THR A 27 13.14 -12.46 23.97
N SER A 28 14.23 -12.35 23.21
CA SER A 28 15.47 -11.78 23.74
C SER A 28 15.15 -10.43 24.36
N ASP A 29 15.52 -10.22 25.62
CA ASP A 29 15.32 -8.95 26.31
C ASP A 29 16.08 -7.83 25.56
N GLN A 30 15.36 -7.07 24.75
CA GLN A 30 15.88 -5.93 24.00
C GLN A 30 15.87 -4.64 24.83
N SER A 31 15.47 -4.66 26.12
CA SER A 31 15.39 -3.47 26.95
C SER A 31 16.72 -2.71 27.02
N ARG A 32 17.85 -3.44 27.02
CA ARG A 32 19.21 -2.88 26.96
C ARG A 32 19.54 -2.14 25.66
N ARG A 33 18.74 -2.29 24.59
CA ARG A 33 18.94 -1.65 23.28
C ARG A 33 17.91 -0.55 22.98
N ILE A 34 16.85 -0.42 23.79
CA ILE A 34 15.86 0.65 23.63
C ILE A 34 16.30 1.85 24.45
N LEU A 35 16.93 2.82 23.78
CA LEU A 35 17.36 4.08 24.38
C LEU A 35 16.25 5.15 24.38
N THR A 36 15.09 4.83 23.81
CA THR A 36 13.94 5.75 23.78
C THR A 36 13.33 5.79 25.18
N PRO A 37 13.21 6.96 25.83
CA PRO A 37 12.56 7.06 27.12
C PRO A 37 11.12 6.54 27.04
N PRO A 38 10.61 5.89 28.10
CA PRO A 38 9.21 5.49 28.15
C PRO A 38 8.31 6.73 28.01
N ALA A 39 7.14 6.53 27.41
CA ALA A 39 6.16 7.59 27.28
C ALA A 39 5.72 8.11 28.66
N SER A 40 5.40 9.40 28.73
CA SER A 40 4.81 9.98 29.95
C SER A 40 3.48 9.28 30.28
N PRO A 41 3.17 9.05 31.57
CA PRO A 41 1.86 8.53 31.98
C PRO A 41 0.73 9.56 31.77
N VAL A 42 1.05 10.85 31.67
CA VAL A 42 0.08 11.91 31.33
C VAL A 42 -0.19 11.90 29.83
N PRO A 43 -1.45 12.08 29.39
CA PRO A 43 -1.78 12.06 27.98
C PRO A 43 -0.98 13.08 27.16
N ARG A 44 -0.58 12.69 25.96
CA ARG A 44 0.03 13.59 24.97
C ARG A 44 -0.51 13.26 23.59
N ILE A 45 -1.04 14.26 22.91
CA ILE A 45 -1.50 14.13 21.52
C ILE A 45 -0.31 14.28 20.57
N ASN A 46 -0.06 13.25 19.77
CA ASN A 46 1.05 13.10 18.81
C ASN A 46 0.55 13.14 17.36
N GLY A 47 1.45 13.01 16.38
CA GLY A 47 1.09 12.96 14.97
C GLY A 47 0.67 14.31 14.36
N ALA A 48 0.01 14.25 13.21
CA ALA A 48 -0.30 15.41 12.36
C ALA A 48 -1.24 16.42 13.04
N LYS A 49 -0.96 17.72 12.82
CA LYS A 49 -1.82 18.86 13.24
C LYS A 49 -2.71 19.36 12.11
N VAL A 50 -2.58 18.77 10.91
CA VAL A 50 -3.38 19.10 9.73
C VAL A 50 -3.69 17.81 8.98
N PHE A 51 -4.90 17.70 8.47
CA PHE A 51 -5.34 16.58 7.66
C PHE A 51 -6.12 17.10 6.45
N GLY A 52 -5.79 16.59 5.26
CA GLY A 52 -6.45 16.95 4.01
C GLY A 52 -7.38 15.83 3.55
N VAL A 53 -8.58 16.19 3.09
CA VAL A 53 -9.59 15.28 2.55
C VAL A 53 -10.32 15.99 1.41
N ARG A 54 -10.72 15.26 0.36
CA ARG A 54 -11.56 15.85 -0.69
C ARG A 54 -13.03 15.92 -0.29
N PRO A 55 -13.78 16.89 -0.83
CA PRO A 55 -15.24 16.90 -0.77
C PRO A 55 -15.86 15.54 -1.06
N GLY A 56 -16.70 15.06 -0.16
CA GLY A 56 -17.41 13.79 -0.26
C GLY A 56 -16.56 12.54 -0.02
N SER A 57 -15.23 12.60 0.04
CA SER A 57 -14.39 11.42 0.29
C SER A 57 -14.58 10.84 1.70
N PRO A 58 -14.44 9.51 1.90
CA PRO A 58 -14.41 8.90 3.22
C PRO A 58 -13.31 9.50 4.10
N PHE A 59 -13.69 9.97 5.29
CA PHE A 59 -12.79 10.45 6.32
C PHE A 59 -12.42 9.29 7.26
N LEU A 60 -11.11 9.14 7.53
CA LEU A 60 -10.59 8.21 8.53
C LEU A 60 -9.32 8.81 9.13
N PHE A 61 -9.39 9.19 10.40
CA PHE A 61 -8.30 9.79 11.16
C PHE A 61 -8.27 9.27 12.59
N LYS A 62 -7.13 8.69 13.01
CA LYS A 62 -6.89 8.30 14.40
C LYS A 62 -6.19 9.43 15.14
N ILE A 63 -6.75 9.84 16.28
CA ILE A 63 -6.05 10.72 17.23
C ILE A 63 -4.93 9.91 17.89
N ALA A 64 -3.71 10.06 17.37
CA ALA A 64 -2.52 9.43 17.92
C ALA A 64 -2.20 10.04 19.29
N ALA A 65 -2.24 9.26 20.37
CA ALA A 65 -1.97 9.76 21.71
C ALA A 65 -1.33 8.72 22.62
N THR A 66 -0.29 9.12 23.34
CA THR A 66 0.35 8.32 24.40
C THR A 66 -0.18 8.71 25.78
N GLY A 67 -0.04 7.84 26.77
CA GLY A 67 -0.44 8.04 28.16
C GLY A 67 -0.89 6.73 28.80
N ASP A 68 -1.01 6.68 30.13
CA ASP A 68 -1.57 5.53 30.83
C ASP A 68 -2.98 5.23 30.30
N ARG A 69 -3.27 3.96 30.00
CA ARG A 69 -4.59 3.51 29.56
C ARG A 69 -5.52 3.30 30.79
N PRO A 70 -6.86 3.39 30.63
CA PRO A 70 -7.59 3.77 29.40
C PRO A 70 -7.46 5.27 29.09
N LEU A 71 -7.44 5.61 27.80
CA LEU A 71 -7.56 6.99 27.32
C LEU A 71 -9.00 7.24 26.89
N ALA A 72 -9.54 8.42 27.21
CA ALA A 72 -10.80 8.92 26.68
C ALA A 72 -10.54 10.05 25.69
N TYR A 73 -11.25 10.05 24.56
CA TYR A 73 -11.07 11.00 23.47
C TYR A 73 -12.31 11.89 23.32
N ALA A 74 -12.09 13.19 23.10
CA ALA A 74 -13.13 14.16 22.78
C ALA A 74 -12.65 15.14 21.71
N ALA A 75 -13.60 15.80 21.04
CA ALA A 75 -13.32 16.81 20.02
C ALA A 75 -14.36 17.94 20.08
N ASP A 76 -13.90 19.17 20.31
CA ASP A 76 -14.75 20.36 20.25
C ASP A 76 -14.70 20.95 18.84
N GLY A 77 -15.86 21.35 18.31
CA GLY A 77 -15.97 21.94 16.97
C GLY A 77 -15.81 20.94 15.83
N LEU A 78 -16.05 19.65 16.08
CA LEU A 78 -16.04 18.63 15.03
C LEU A 78 -17.15 18.94 14.00
N PRO A 79 -16.83 19.09 12.70
CA PRO A 79 -17.81 19.50 11.70
C PRO A 79 -18.90 18.43 11.52
N ALA A 80 -20.12 18.90 11.22
CA ALA A 80 -21.24 18.03 10.90
C ALA A 80 -20.87 17.09 9.73
N GLY A 81 -21.18 15.81 9.87
CA GLY A 81 -20.78 14.76 8.93
C GLY A 81 -19.57 13.93 9.39
N LEU A 82 -18.88 14.35 10.46
CA LEU A 82 -17.87 13.53 11.14
C LEU A 82 -18.36 13.07 12.52
N THR A 83 -17.93 11.88 12.92
CA THR A 83 -18.18 11.28 14.23
C THR A 83 -16.86 10.81 14.84
N LEU A 84 -16.66 11.09 16.12
CA LEU A 84 -15.55 10.57 16.93
C LEU A 84 -16.05 9.40 17.78
N ASP A 85 -15.33 8.28 17.73
CA ASP A 85 -15.43 7.24 18.75
C ASP A 85 -14.61 7.66 20.00
N PRO A 86 -15.26 7.87 21.16
CA PRO A 86 -14.59 8.37 22.35
C PRO A 86 -13.67 7.34 23.04
N GLN A 87 -13.80 6.05 22.72
CA GLN A 87 -12.97 4.98 23.28
C GLN A 87 -11.73 4.74 22.42
N THR A 88 -11.91 4.76 21.10
CA THR A 88 -10.82 4.46 20.18
C THR A 88 -10.11 5.72 19.67
N GLY A 89 -10.71 6.91 19.77
CA GLY A 89 -10.12 8.12 19.21
C GLY A 89 -10.12 8.16 17.68
N VAL A 90 -10.91 7.30 17.03
CA VAL A 90 -11.04 7.27 15.56
C VAL A 90 -12.17 8.22 15.14
N ILE A 91 -11.85 9.14 14.25
CA ILE A 91 -12.80 10.04 13.60
C ILE A 91 -13.10 9.47 12.21
N THR A 92 -14.39 9.29 11.91
CA THR A 92 -14.88 8.82 10.60
C THR A 92 -16.01 9.70 10.10
N GLY A 93 -16.33 9.61 8.80
CA GLY A 93 -17.46 10.32 8.21
C GLY A 93 -17.18 10.83 6.81
N ARG A 94 -17.89 11.89 6.39
CA ARG A 94 -17.68 12.59 5.11
C ARG A 94 -18.00 14.07 5.28
N LEU A 95 -17.30 14.93 4.55
CA LEU A 95 -17.53 16.37 4.49
C LEU A 95 -17.79 16.79 3.05
N ALA A 96 -18.92 17.44 2.78
CA ALA A 96 -19.30 17.81 1.42
C ALA A 96 -18.70 19.17 0.99
N ASP A 97 -18.66 20.13 1.91
CA ASP A 97 -18.33 21.51 1.55
C ASP A 97 -16.83 21.78 1.68
N PRO A 98 -16.18 22.35 0.63
CA PRO A 98 -14.80 22.80 0.72
C PRO A 98 -14.62 23.85 1.82
N GLY A 99 -13.49 23.78 2.52
CA GLY A 99 -13.23 24.70 3.62
C GLY A 99 -12.15 24.22 4.56
N THR A 100 -11.90 25.02 5.60
CA THR A 100 -10.98 24.65 6.68
C THR A 100 -11.73 24.69 8.01
N HIS A 101 -11.74 23.56 8.71
CA HIS A 101 -12.32 23.43 10.05
C HIS A 101 -11.20 23.34 11.08
N ARG A 102 -11.35 24.05 12.21
CA ARG A 102 -10.47 23.95 13.37
C ARG A 102 -11.18 23.16 14.44
N VAL A 103 -10.61 22.02 14.82
CA VAL A 103 -11.17 21.10 15.81
C VAL A 103 -10.21 21.03 16.99
N VAL A 104 -10.70 21.21 18.21
CA VAL A 104 -9.88 21.07 19.41
C VAL A 104 -9.99 19.63 19.90
N LEU A 105 -8.94 18.83 19.69
CA LEU A 105 -8.86 17.47 20.19
C LEU A 105 -8.50 17.48 21.66
N ARG A 106 -9.14 16.61 22.44
CA ARG A 106 -8.83 16.38 23.86
C ARG A 106 -8.63 14.90 24.13
N VAL A 107 -7.64 14.59 24.95
CA VAL A 107 -7.39 13.24 25.44
C VAL A 107 -7.15 13.30 26.94
N SER A 108 -7.83 12.45 27.70
CA SER A 108 -7.72 12.40 29.16
C SER A 108 -7.54 10.97 29.67
N ASN A 109 -6.96 10.86 30.86
CA ASN A 109 -6.90 9.65 31.68
C ASN A 109 -6.87 10.03 33.18
N ALA A 110 -6.64 9.06 34.07
CA ALA A 110 -6.56 9.29 35.51
C ALA A 110 -5.40 10.21 35.95
N ARG A 111 -4.40 10.43 35.10
CA ARG A 111 -3.20 11.24 35.38
C ARG A 111 -3.31 12.68 34.89
N GLY A 112 -4.22 12.98 33.98
CA GLY A 112 -4.43 14.33 33.47
C GLY A 112 -5.08 14.37 32.09
N GLN A 113 -4.87 15.48 31.39
CA GLN A 113 -5.43 15.74 30.07
C GLN A 113 -4.47 16.49 29.16
N ALA A 114 -4.63 16.32 27.86
CA ALA A 114 -3.97 17.11 26.82
C ALA A 114 -5.00 17.63 25.81
N GLY A 115 -4.77 18.84 25.32
CA GLY A 115 -5.56 19.47 24.26
C GLY A 115 -4.66 19.89 23.09
N ARG A 116 -5.16 19.76 21.86
CA ARG A 116 -4.43 20.21 20.66
C ARG A 116 -5.38 20.51 19.51
N GLU A 117 -5.13 21.58 18.78
CA GLU A 117 -5.85 21.87 17.54
C GLU A 117 -5.46 20.88 16.42
N LEU A 118 -6.47 20.40 15.69
CA LEU A 118 -6.37 19.75 14.39
C LEU A 118 -7.06 20.63 13.35
N ARG A 119 -6.33 20.95 12.28
CA ARG A 119 -6.88 21.62 11.10
C ARG A 119 -7.34 20.58 10.07
N ILE A 120 -8.63 20.51 9.80
CA ILE A 120 -9.19 19.67 8.73
C ILE A 120 -9.37 20.55 7.50
N VAL A 121 -8.68 20.23 6.41
CA VAL A 121 -8.77 20.94 5.13
C VAL A 121 -9.57 20.10 4.15
N VAL A 122 -10.78 20.54 3.83
CA VAL A 122 -11.63 19.94 2.80
C VAL A 122 -11.31 20.62 1.48
N GLY A 123 -10.61 19.91 0.59
CA GLY A 123 -10.11 20.43 -0.68
C GLY A 123 -9.26 19.41 -1.44
N GLU A 124 -8.59 19.86 -2.50
CA GLU A 124 -7.88 18.94 -3.41
C GLU A 124 -6.58 18.35 -2.86
N ALA A 125 -5.99 18.99 -1.85
CA ALA A 125 -4.69 18.61 -1.33
C ALA A 125 -4.79 17.45 -0.31
N LEU A 126 -4.17 16.33 -0.67
CA LEU A 126 -3.98 15.17 0.22
C LEU A 126 -2.57 15.15 0.81
N ALA A 127 -2.38 14.33 1.85
CA ALA A 127 -1.08 14.10 2.49
C ALA A 127 -0.34 15.40 2.88
N LEU A 128 -1.05 16.32 3.54
CA LEU A 128 -0.53 17.61 4.04
C LEU A 128 0.61 17.47 5.07
N THR A 129 0.84 16.25 5.56
CA THR A 129 2.05 15.83 6.27
C THR A 129 2.58 14.55 5.63
N PRO A 130 3.89 14.25 5.72
CA PRO A 130 4.44 13.02 5.18
C PRO A 130 3.68 11.76 5.67
N PRO A 131 3.25 10.85 4.78
CA PRO A 131 2.65 9.59 5.18
C PRO A 131 3.63 8.74 6.01
N MET A 132 3.21 8.30 7.19
CA MET A 132 3.99 7.44 8.09
C MET A 132 3.35 6.05 8.17
N GLY A 133 4.16 5.00 8.05
CA GLY A 133 3.64 3.64 8.01
C GLY A 133 4.69 2.59 7.67
N TRP A 134 4.21 1.39 7.40
CA TRP A 134 5.01 0.20 7.09
C TRP A 134 4.75 -0.30 5.66
N ASN A 135 5.71 -1.02 5.07
CA ASN A 135 5.61 -1.62 3.74
C ASN A 135 6.18 -3.06 3.73
N SER A 136 5.53 -3.97 3.01
CA SER A 136 5.85 -5.41 3.03
C SER A 136 7.15 -5.84 2.35
N TRP A 137 7.68 -5.04 1.42
CA TRP A 137 8.77 -5.48 0.54
C TRP A 137 10.01 -5.95 1.29
N TYR A 138 10.44 -5.19 2.31
CA TYR A 138 11.68 -5.49 3.04
C TYR A 138 11.50 -6.49 4.19
N SER A 139 10.26 -6.90 4.48
CA SER A 139 9.98 -7.92 5.49
C SER A 139 9.77 -9.30 4.85
N TRP A 140 8.99 -9.34 3.78
CA TRP A 140 8.56 -10.60 3.16
C TRP A 140 8.81 -10.66 1.65
N SER A 141 8.94 -9.51 0.98
CA SER A 141 9.11 -9.49 -0.48
C SER A 141 8.04 -10.36 -1.16
N GLU A 142 8.46 -11.27 -2.03
CA GLU A 142 7.62 -12.21 -2.76
C GLU A 142 6.77 -13.15 -1.89
N SER A 143 7.13 -13.39 -0.62
CA SER A 143 6.41 -14.31 0.26
C SER A 143 5.26 -13.68 1.07
N VAL A 144 4.97 -12.38 0.87
CA VAL A 144 3.92 -11.68 1.60
C VAL A 144 2.54 -12.36 1.42
N THR A 145 1.83 -12.54 2.54
CA THR A 145 0.44 -13.03 2.60
C THR A 145 -0.49 -12.05 3.32
N GLN A 146 -1.80 -12.26 3.19
CA GLN A 146 -2.83 -11.55 3.94
C GLN A 146 -2.59 -11.59 5.46
N GLU A 147 -2.19 -12.74 6.00
CA GLU A 147 -1.92 -12.93 7.42
C GLU A 147 -0.70 -12.09 7.86
N ASN A 148 0.35 -12.02 7.05
CA ASN A 148 1.50 -11.18 7.36
C ASN A 148 1.11 -9.70 7.48
N VAL A 149 0.24 -9.24 6.58
CA VAL A 149 -0.19 -7.84 6.52
C VAL A 149 -1.13 -7.50 7.67
N ALA A 150 -2.04 -8.41 8.02
CA ALA A 150 -2.87 -8.30 9.21
C ALA A 150 -2.01 -8.27 10.50
N ALA A 151 -1.00 -9.14 10.58
CA ALA A 151 -0.07 -9.17 11.71
C ALA A 151 0.77 -7.89 11.82
N ALA A 152 1.20 -7.30 10.69
CA ALA A 152 1.90 -6.01 10.68
C ALA A 152 1.00 -4.87 11.20
N ALA A 153 -0.28 -4.84 10.79
CA ALA A 153 -1.25 -3.88 11.32
C ALA A 153 -1.43 -4.02 12.84
N GLN A 154 -1.62 -5.25 13.33
CA GLN A 154 -1.71 -5.52 14.76
C GLN A 154 -0.43 -5.15 15.51
N ALA A 155 0.74 -5.33 14.91
CA ALA A 155 2.01 -4.93 15.51
C ALA A 155 2.11 -3.41 15.68
N LEU A 156 1.65 -2.61 14.71
CA LEU A 156 1.63 -1.14 14.87
C LEU A 156 0.74 -0.69 16.03
N VAL A 157 -0.37 -1.40 16.29
CA VAL A 157 -1.24 -1.16 17.44
C VAL A 157 -0.59 -1.62 18.74
N ARG A 158 -0.19 -2.89 18.81
CA ARG A 158 0.36 -3.53 20.02
C ARG A 158 1.62 -2.84 20.54
N THR A 159 2.47 -2.37 19.64
CA THR A 159 3.73 -1.69 20.00
C THR A 159 3.56 -0.21 20.30
N GLY A 160 2.35 0.35 20.13
CA GLY A 160 2.07 1.77 20.34
C GLY A 160 2.55 2.69 19.21
N LEU A 161 3.10 2.18 18.10
CA LEU A 161 3.50 3.02 16.96
C LEU A 161 2.31 3.82 16.39
N ILE A 162 1.09 3.26 16.44
CA ILE A 162 -0.13 3.97 16.07
C ILE A 162 -0.36 5.24 16.92
N ASP A 163 0.05 5.23 18.19
CA ASP A 163 -0.04 6.36 19.11
C ASP A 163 1.02 7.45 18.85
N HIS A 164 1.94 7.18 17.92
CA HIS A 164 2.96 8.11 17.43
C HIS A 164 2.72 8.56 15.97
N GLY A 165 1.59 8.18 15.36
CA GLY A 165 1.17 8.64 14.03
C GLY A 165 1.50 7.68 12.88
N TRP A 166 2.00 6.47 13.15
CA TRP A 166 2.14 5.42 12.14
C TRP A 166 0.77 4.90 11.75
N THR A 167 0.37 5.11 10.49
CA THR A 167 -1.01 4.91 10.04
C THR A 167 -1.14 4.02 8.83
N TYR A 168 -0.19 4.04 7.89
CA TYR A 168 -0.30 3.26 6.65
C TYR A 168 0.30 1.85 6.81
N VAL A 169 -0.43 0.84 6.33
CA VAL A 169 0.02 -0.56 6.21
C VAL A 169 -0.04 -0.91 4.72
N ASN A 170 1.12 -0.93 4.07
CA ASN A 170 1.19 -1.04 2.62
C ASN A 170 1.67 -2.43 2.19
N ILE A 171 0.89 -3.07 1.32
CA ILE A 171 1.38 -4.22 0.57
C ILE A 171 2.16 -3.72 -0.65
N ASP A 172 3.34 -4.31 -0.86
CA ASP A 172 4.14 -4.11 -2.07
C ASP A 172 3.72 -5.11 -3.16
N ASP A 173 4.59 -5.36 -4.14
CA ASP A 173 4.37 -6.32 -5.23
C ASP A 173 3.98 -7.74 -4.74
N CYS A 174 3.58 -8.61 -5.67
CA CYS A 174 3.27 -10.04 -5.47
C CYS A 174 1.90 -10.38 -4.87
N TRP A 175 0.95 -9.44 -4.87
CA TRP A 175 -0.44 -9.68 -4.47
C TRP A 175 -1.36 -9.98 -5.67
N GLN A 176 -0.90 -9.64 -6.88
CA GLN A 176 -1.70 -9.64 -8.10
C GLN A 176 -2.01 -11.07 -8.54
N GLY A 177 -3.27 -11.33 -8.85
CA GLY A 177 -3.79 -12.52 -9.51
C GLY A 177 -4.26 -12.21 -10.93
N ALA A 178 -5.29 -12.91 -11.40
CA ALA A 178 -5.87 -12.66 -12.72
C ALA A 178 -6.74 -11.39 -12.75
N ARG A 179 -7.01 -10.87 -13.95
CA ARG A 179 -8.03 -9.82 -14.13
C ARG A 179 -9.44 -10.43 -14.06
N GLY A 180 -10.37 -9.67 -13.50
CA GLY A 180 -11.76 -10.10 -13.38
C GLY A 180 -12.56 -9.19 -12.45
N GLY A 181 -13.58 -9.78 -11.82
CA GLY A 181 -14.51 -9.05 -10.96
C GLY A 181 -15.37 -8.04 -11.73
N ARG A 182 -16.15 -7.24 -10.99
CA ARG A 182 -17.12 -6.28 -11.55
C ARG A 182 -16.51 -5.27 -12.52
N PHE A 183 -15.23 -4.94 -12.34
CA PHE A 183 -14.56 -3.89 -13.12
C PHE A 183 -13.59 -4.44 -14.17
N GLY A 184 -13.37 -5.76 -14.27
CA GLY A 184 -12.28 -6.30 -15.10
C GLY A 184 -10.89 -5.85 -14.63
N ALA A 185 -10.75 -5.66 -13.32
CA ALA A 185 -9.54 -5.18 -12.65
C ALA A 185 -8.66 -6.34 -12.19
N ILE A 186 -7.39 -6.06 -11.84
CA ILE A 186 -6.52 -7.02 -11.17
C ILE A 186 -7.17 -7.47 -9.86
N GLN A 187 -7.42 -8.77 -9.71
CA GLN A 187 -7.90 -9.39 -8.47
C GLN A 187 -6.73 -9.93 -7.64
N PRO A 188 -6.89 -10.16 -6.32
CA PRO A 188 -5.86 -10.79 -5.52
C PRO A 188 -5.56 -12.23 -5.97
N ASN A 189 -4.32 -12.67 -5.77
CA ASN A 189 -3.94 -14.07 -5.89
C ASN A 189 -4.28 -14.87 -4.61
N GLU A 190 -3.97 -16.16 -4.61
CA GLU A 190 -4.30 -17.12 -3.56
C GLU A 190 -3.75 -16.76 -2.17
N LYS A 191 -2.72 -15.91 -2.08
CA LYS A 191 -2.16 -15.43 -0.79
C LYS A 191 -3.02 -14.36 -0.14
N PHE A 192 -4.00 -13.80 -0.86
CA PHE A 192 -4.89 -12.74 -0.42
C PHE A 192 -6.37 -13.09 -0.67
N PRO A 193 -6.88 -14.17 -0.05
CA PRO A 193 -8.21 -14.70 -0.34
C PRO A 193 -9.36 -13.75 -0.02
N ASP A 194 -9.16 -12.77 0.87
CA ASP A 194 -10.17 -11.76 1.23
C ASP A 194 -9.55 -10.36 1.39
N MET A 195 -9.14 -9.77 0.27
CA MET A 195 -8.58 -8.41 0.23
C MET A 195 -9.52 -7.37 0.86
N ALA A 196 -10.84 -7.47 0.62
CA ALA A 196 -11.81 -6.52 1.16
C ALA A 196 -11.91 -6.63 2.70
N GLY A 197 -11.98 -7.85 3.23
CA GLY A 197 -11.97 -8.11 4.67
C GLY A 197 -10.67 -7.66 5.34
N LEU A 198 -9.51 -7.88 4.69
CA LEU A 198 -8.22 -7.37 5.16
C LEU A 198 -8.24 -5.85 5.33
N VAL A 199 -8.66 -5.12 4.29
CA VAL A 199 -8.72 -3.65 4.32
C VAL A 199 -9.68 -3.17 5.41
N LYS A 200 -10.88 -3.76 5.48
CA LYS A 200 -11.88 -3.45 6.52
C LYS A 200 -11.32 -3.67 7.92
N GLY A 201 -10.60 -4.77 8.16
CA GLY A 201 -9.98 -5.07 9.45
C GLY A 201 -8.85 -4.10 9.83
N ILE A 202 -8.12 -3.56 8.85
CA ILE A 202 -7.11 -2.51 9.07
C ILE A 202 -7.78 -1.18 9.41
N HIS A 203 -8.83 -0.80 8.68
CA HIS A 203 -9.60 0.43 8.96
C HIS A 203 -10.26 0.41 10.34
N ALA A 204 -10.77 -0.75 10.78
CA ALA A 204 -11.38 -0.91 12.10
C ALA A 204 -10.40 -0.60 13.25
N GLN A 205 -9.08 -0.71 13.02
CA GLN A 205 -8.04 -0.34 13.98
C GLN A 205 -7.66 1.15 13.93
N GLY A 206 -8.25 1.93 13.02
CA GLY A 206 -7.87 3.32 12.74
C GLY A 206 -6.64 3.47 11.84
N LEU A 207 -6.17 2.38 11.22
CA LEU A 207 -5.07 2.35 10.26
C LEU A 207 -5.60 2.52 8.83
N LYS A 208 -4.69 2.79 7.89
CA LYS A 208 -4.95 2.96 6.46
C LYS A 208 -4.24 1.86 5.67
N PHE A 209 -4.85 1.40 4.59
CA PHE A 209 -4.28 0.36 3.75
C PHE A 209 -3.68 0.93 2.46
N GLY A 210 -2.51 0.46 2.07
CA GLY A 210 -1.91 0.80 0.78
C GLY A 210 -1.65 -0.42 -0.09
N ILE A 211 -1.75 -0.21 -1.40
CA ILE A 211 -1.54 -1.24 -2.42
C ILE A 211 -0.40 -0.86 -3.36
N TYR A 212 0.08 -1.84 -4.10
CA TYR A 212 1.09 -1.68 -5.13
C TYR A 212 0.52 -1.90 -6.53
N SER A 213 0.98 -1.15 -7.51
CA SER A 213 0.75 -1.45 -8.92
C SER A 213 1.82 -0.78 -9.80
N THR A 214 1.69 -0.95 -11.11
CA THR A 214 2.57 -0.38 -12.14
C THR A 214 1.75 -0.06 -13.38
N ILE A 215 2.20 0.86 -14.24
CA ILE A 215 1.57 1.05 -15.57
C ILE A 215 1.91 -0.06 -16.56
N TRP A 216 2.88 -0.92 -16.25
CA TRP A 216 3.41 -1.87 -17.22
C TRP A 216 2.50 -3.09 -17.44
N LEU A 217 2.81 -3.87 -18.48
CA LEU A 217 2.24 -5.19 -18.72
C LEU A 217 2.55 -6.15 -17.56
N SER A 218 3.74 -6.01 -16.96
CA SER A 218 4.24 -6.85 -15.88
C SER A 218 4.76 -6.03 -14.70
N SER A 219 4.55 -6.53 -13.47
CA SER A 219 5.19 -6.01 -12.27
C SER A 219 6.66 -6.39 -12.19
N TYR A 220 7.40 -5.80 -11.25
CA TYR A 220 8.83 -6.10 -11.08
C TYR A 220 9.09 -7.56 -10.69
N ALA A 221 8.19 -8.14 -9.90
CA ALA A 221 8.22 -9.53 -9.52
C ALA A 221 7.59 -10.46 -10.56
N GLY A 222 7.16 -9.97 -11.72
CA GLY A 222 6.68 -10.84 -12.81
C GLY A 222 5.21 -11.25 -12.72
N PHE A 223 4.39 -10.50 -11.99
CA PHE A 223 2.94 -10.64 -12.01
C PHE A 223 2.34 -9.70 -13.06
N ILE A 224 1.03 -9.78 -13.33
CA ILE A 224 0.39 -8.84 -14.25
C ILE A 224 0.42 -7.40 -13.68
N GLY A 225 0.58 -6.41 -14.57
CA GLY A 225 0.60 -5.00 -14.23
C GLY A 225 -0.68 -4.25 -14.65
N GLY A 226 -0.69 -2.92 -14.49
CA GLY A 226 -1.84 -2.04 -14.71
C GLY A 226 -2.18 -1.71 -16.16
N SER A 227 -1.54 -2.35 -17.14
CA SER A 227 -1.94 -2.34 -18.55
C SER A 227 -1.92 -3.74 -19.14
N ALA A 228 -2.60 -3.94 -20.27
CA ALA A 228 -2.81 -5.25 -20.88
C ALA A 228 -2.58 -5.22 -22.41
N PRO A 229 -2.33 -6.38 -23.04
CA PRO A 229 -2.18 -6.50 -24.49
C PRO A 229 -3.54 -6.54 -25.22
N ALA A 230 -4.64 -6.82 -24.52
CA ALA A 230 -6.00 -6.93 -25.05
C ALA A 230 -7.00 -6.07 -24.23
N PRO A 231 -8.11 -5.60 -24.83
CA PRO A 231 -9.06 -4.68 -24.19
C PRO A 231 -9.88 -5.33 -23.06
N ASP A 232 -10.02 -6.65 -23.08
CA ASP A 232 -10.65 -7.45 -22.03
C ASP A 232 -9.69 -7.77 -20.86
N GLY A 233 -8.40 -7.47 -21.03
CA GLY A 233 -7.38 -7.76 -20.02
C GLY A 233 -6.80 -9.17 -20.12
N ASP A 234 -6.99 -9.88 -21.23
CA ASP A 234 -6.32 -11.16 -21.48
C ASP A 234 -4.82 -10.95 -21.77
N TYR A 235 -3.97 -11.77 -21.14
CA TYR A 235 -2.51 -11.78 -21.33
C TYR A 235 -2.02 -12.98 -22.13
N ALA A 236 -2.90 -13.87 -22.62
CA ALA A 236 -2.53 -15.12 -23.29
C ALA A 236 -1.68 -14.94 -24.56
N SER A 237 -1.72 -13.75 -25.18
CA SER A 237 -0.87 -13.39 -26.33
C SER A 237 0.59 -13.11 -25.97
N LEU A 238 0.91 -12.97 -24.68
CA LEU A 238 2.26 -12.67 -24.20
C LEU A 238 3.02 -13.96 -23.83
N PRO A 239 4.36 -13.93 -23.83
CA PRO A 239 5.19 -15.10 -23.52
C PRO A 239 5.17 -15.40 -22.00
N MET A 240 4.07 -15.99 -21.54
CA MET A 240 3.88 -16.41 -20.15
C MET A 240 4.69 -17.68 -19.85
N LEU A 241 5.25 -17.77 -18.64
CA LEU A 241 5.94 -18.97 -18.17
C LEU A 241 4.95 -20.14 -18.04
N PRO A 242 5.34 -21.37 -18.44
CA PRO A 242 4.61 -22.58 -18.10
C PRO A 242 4.46 -22.74 -16.58
N PRO A 243 3.35 -23.31 -16.06
CA PRO A 243 3.13 -23.45 -14.62
C PRO A 243 4.30 -24.10 -13.86
N ALA A 244 4.98 -25.09 -14.46
CA ALA A 244 6.11 -25.78 -13.86
C ALA A 244 7.37 -24.91 -13.67
N GLU A 245 7.46 -23.77 -14.36
CA GLU A 245 8.60 -22.84 -14.27
C GLU A 245 8.32 -21.65 -13.36
N ARG A 246 7.08 -21.51 -12.85
CA ARG A 246 6.69 -20.38 -12.00
C ARG A 246 7.09 -20.65 -10.55
N LEU A 247 7.69 -19.65 -9.89
CA LEU A 247 7.95 -19.73 -8.44
C LEU A 247 6.66 -19.62 -7.64
N GLN A 248 5.66 -18.91 -8.19
CA GLN A 248 4.34 -18.75 -7.62
C GLN A 248 3.29 -18.90 -8.72
N PRO A 249 2.14 -19.56 -8.46
CA PRO A 249 1.11 -19.79 -9.48
C PRO A 249 0.73 -18.55 -10.32
N ALA A 250 0.59 -17.40 -9.66
CA ALA A 250 0.23 -16.12 -10.29
C ALA A 250 1.42 -15.32 -10.88
N GLN A 251 2.67 -15.76 -10.70
CA GLN A 251 3.88 -15.10 -11.23
C GLN A 251 4.14 -15.54 -12.67
N VAL A 252 3.35 -15.00 -13.60
CA VAL A 252 3.28 -15.50 -14.99
C VAL A 252 4.42 -15.07 -15.91
N PHE A 253 5.23 -14.08 -15.54
CA PHE A 253 6.33 -13.57 -16.37
C PHE A 253 7.73 -13.80 -15.78
N GLY A 254 7.79 -14.40 -14.58
CA GLY A 254 9.02 -14.59 -13.82
C GLY A 254 9.60 -13.29 -13.25
N ARG A 255 10.36 -13.43 -12.15
CA ARG A 255 10.99 -12.29 -11.48
C ARG A 255 12.04 -11.59 -12.34
N PHE A 256 12.39 -10.36 -11.94
CA PHE A 256 13.56 -9.65 -12.47
C PHE A 256 14.80 -10.56 -12.62
N PRO A 257 15.51 -10.52 -13.78
CA PRO A 257 15.34 -9.62 -14.91
C PRO A 257 14.43 -10.14 -16.05
N SER A 258 13.64 -11.21 -15.86
CA SER A 258 12.88 -11.87 -16.95
C SER A 258 11.95 -10.91 -17.70
N LEU A 259 11.21 -10.03 -17.01
CA LEU A 259 10.34 -9.05 -17.66
C LEU A 259 11.07 -8.15 -18.67
N PHE A 260 12.36 -7.89 -18.48
CA PHE A 260 13.15 -7.06 -19.38
C PHE A 260 13.54 -7.82 -20.64
N ARG A 261 13.92 -9.10 -20.50
CA ARG A 261 14.19 -9.99 -21.64
C ARG A 261 12.95 -10.17 -22.51
N LEU A 262 11.77 -10.23 -21.87
CA LEU A 262 10.47 -10.37 -22.52
C LEU A 262 9.86 -9.04 -22.99
N GLN A 263 10.53 -7.90 -22.76
CA GLN A 263 10.04 -6.56 -23.11
C GLN A 263 8.65 -6.23 -22.53
N LEU A 264 8.43 -6.64 -21.28
CA LEU A 264 7.18 -6.43 -20.52
C LEU A 264 7.26 -5.29 -19.49
N ALA A 265 8.45 -4.69 -19.32
CA ALA A 265 8.67 -3.48 -18.52
C ALA A 265 8.21 -2.20 -19.24
N ARG A 266 7.02 -2.24 -19.85
CA ARG A 266 6.42 -1.15 -20.63
C ARG A 266 4.89 -1.22 -20.56
N PRO A 267 4.17 -0.12 -20.81
CA PRO A 267 2.73 -0.14 -20.98
C PRO A 267 2.30 -0.99 -22.17
N GLY A 268 1.19 -1.69 -22.01
CA GLY A 268 0.44 -2.30 -23.11
C GLY A 268 -0.42 -1.27 -23.87
N PRO A 269 -1.00 -1.67 -25.02
CA PRO A 269 -1.92 -0.82 -25.79
C PRO A 269 -3.18 -0.43 -25.02
N TYR A 270 -3.56 -1.19 -23.98
CA TYR A 270 -4.74 -0.90 -23.17
C TYR A 270 -4.34 -0.62 -21.73
N MET A 271 -4.40 0.65 -21.35
CA MET A 271 -4.30 1.06 -19.94
C MET A 271 -5.56 0.61 -19.19
N MET A 272 -5.37 -0.01 -18.02
CA MET A 272 -6.46 -0.55 -17.19
C MET A 272 -6.58 0.17 -15.85
N THR A 273 -5.85 1.27 -15.68
CA THR A 273 -5.73 2.00 -14.43
C THR A 273 -7.06 2.54 -13.91
N ASP A 274 -8.02 2.88 -14.79
CA ASP A 274 -9.38 3.29 -14.39
C ASP A 274 -10.17 2.13 -13.75
N ARG A 275 -10.10 0.93 -14.33
CA ARG A 275 -10.72 -0.30 -13.81
C ARG A 275 -10.09 -0.67 -12.48
N ASP A 276 -8.76 -0.67 -12.44
CA ASP A 276 -7.97 -1.00 -11.26
C ASP A 276 -8.26 -0.01 -10.12
N ALA A 277 -8.30 1.30 -10.41
CA ALA A 277 -8.64 2.33 -9.43
C ALA A 277 -10.04 2.16 -8.82
N ARG A 278 -11.06 1.84 -9.65
CA ARG A 278 -12.42 1.56 -9.15
C ARG A 278 -12.44 0.35 -8.22
N GLN A 279 -11.68 -0.70 -8.54
CA GLN A 279 -11.56 -1.88 -7.69
C GLN A 279 -10.87 -1.54 -6.36
N TYR A 280 -9.77 -0.77 -6.40
CA TYR A 280 -9.05 -0.34 -5.21
C TYR A 280 -9.92 0.52 -4.29
N ALA A 281 -10.69 1.45 -4.87
CA ALA A 281 -11.64 2.26 -4.11
C ALA A 281 -12.76 1.41 -3.49
N ALA A 282 -13.25 0.39 -4.21
CA ALA A 282 -14.27 -0.54 -3.71
C ALA A 282 -13.77 -1.39 -2.53
N TRP A 283 -12.49 -1.77 -2.53
CA TRP A 283 -11.86 -2.43 -1.37
C TRP A 283 -11.56 -1.47 -0.22
N GLY A 284 -11.47 -0.17 -0.48
CA GLY A 284 -11.15 0.84 0.52
C GLY A 284 -9.66 1.18 0.60
N VAL A 285 -8.88 0.95 -0.45
CA VAL A 285 -7.47 1.37 -0.51
C VAL A 285 -7.34 2.87 -0.23
N ASP A 286 -6.36 3.27 0.56
CA ASP A 286 -6.07 4.68 0.93
C ASP A 286 -4.80 5.22 0.27
N TYR A 287 -3.97 4.32 -0.25
CA TYR A 287 -2.65 4.63 -0.75
C TYR A 287 -2.27 3.70 -1.90
N ILE A 288 -1.61 4.22 -2.92
CA ILE A 288 -1.02 3.40 -3.97
C ILE A 288 0.46 3.76 -4.19
N LYS A 289 1.33 2.75 -4.10
CA LYS A 289 2.68 2.82 -4.66
C LYS A 289 2.58 2.42 -6.13
N TYR A 290 2.92 3.34 -7.02
CA TYR A 290 2.86 3.15 -8.45
C TYR A 290 4.28 3.11 -9.02
N ASP A 291 4.76 1.88 -9.27
CA ASP A 291 6.06 1.62 -9.86
C ASP A 291 6.02 1.90 -11.36
N TRP A 292 7.00 2.65 -11.83
CA TRP A 292 7.08 3.06 -13.22
C TRP A 292 8.45 3.66 -13.46
N ARG A 293 9.40 2.87 -13.90
CA ARG A 293 10.77 3.36 -14.11
C ARG A 293 10.97 3.76 -15.57
N ASN A 294 11.66 4.86 -15.82
CA ASN A 294 12.10 5.18 -17.18
C ASN A 294 13.48 4.50 -17.38
N TRP A 295 13.54 3.18 -17.65
CA TRP A 295 14.85 2.49 -17.73
C TRP A 295 15.48 2.48 -19.12
N THR A 296 16.80 2.71 -19.12
CA THR A 296 17.78 2.62 -20.23
C THR A 296 18.90 1.60 -19.97
N PHE A 297 18.90 0.87 -18.86
CA PHE A 297 20.11 0.22 -18.31
C PHE A 297 20.45 -1.17 -18.87
N LEU A 298 20.06 -1.48 -20.10
CA LEU A 298 20.59 -2.66 -20.81
C LEU A 298 21.36 -2.30 -22.08
N ASP A 299 21.78 -1.05 -22.26
CA ASP A 299 22.74 -0.71 -23.30
C ASP A 299 23.92 0.11 -22.76
N PRO A 300 25.18 -0.28 -23.08
CA PRO A 300 26.31 0.62 -23.03
C PRO A 300 25.97 1.90 -23.80
N VAL A 301 26.40 3.04 -23.29
CA VAL A 301 26.32 4.32 -24.01
C VAL A 301 26.97 4.15 -25.39
N GLY A 302 26.21 4.34 -26.48
CA GLY A 302 26.73 4.34 -27.85
C GLY A 302 26.18 3.27 -28.81
N THR A 303 25.22 2.44 -28.42
CA THR A 303 24.52 1.56 -29.38
C THR A 303 23.26 2.23 -29.93
N ASP A 304 23.14 2.31 -31.25
CA ASP A 304 21.91 2.64 -31.97
C ASP A 304 20.88 1.51 -31.77
N ASN A 305 20.32 1.40 -30.56
CA ASN A 305 19.29 0.42 -30.28
C ASN A 305 17.90 1.01 -30.58
N PRO A 306 17.21 0.57 -31.65
CA PRO A 306 15.87 1.02 -31.99
C PRO A 306 14.79 0.60 -30.97
N ARG A 307 15.15 -0.16 -29.91
CA ARG A 307 14.22 -0.69 -28.88
C ARG A 307 13.98 0.25 -27.69
N ARG A 308 14.41 1.51 -27.78
CA ARG A 308 14.10 2.55 -26.77
C ARG A 308 12.72 3.14 -27.00
N GLU A 309 11.66 2.34 -26.84
CA GLU A 309 10.35 2.94 -26.57
C GLU A 309 10.38 3.46 -25.14
N PHE A 310 10.78 4.72 -25.00
CA PHE A 310 10.66 5.45 -23.75
C PHE A 310 9.17 5.59 -23.43
N PHE A 311 8.76 5.07 -22.28
CA PHE A 311 7.50 5.43 -21.65
C PHE A 311 7.79 6.34 -20.46
N PRO A 312 8.18 7.61 -20.71
CA PRO A 312 8.59 8.49 -19.65
C PRO A 312 7.42 8.77 -18.71
N LYS A 313 7.72 8.92 -17.42
CA LYS A 313 6.89 9.64 -16.46
C LYS A 313 6.66 11.09 -16.92
N THR A 314 5.79 11.30 -17.92
CA THR A 314 5.38 12.64 -18.37
C THR A 314 4.37 13.22 -17.40
N GLU A 315 4.19 14.54 -17.45
CA GLU A 315 3.11 15.19 -16.71
C GLU A 315 1.75 14.62 -17.11
N GLU A 316 1.48 14.45 -18.41
CA GLU A 316 0.22 13.91 -18.93
C GLU A 316 -0.10 12.52 -18.36
N SER A 317 0.88 11.63 -18.39
CA SER A 317 0.69 10.23 -17.99
C SER A 317 0.52 10.10 -16.47
N VAL A 318 1.23 10.91 -15.67
CA VAL A 318 1.01 10.98 -14.21
C VAL A 318 -0.34 11.63 -13.90
N ALA A 319 -0.70 12.71 -14.60
CA ALA A 319 -1.98 13.40 -14.44
C ALA A 319 -3.16 12.47 -14.75
N ARG A 320 -3.04 11.61 -15.76
CA ARG A 320 -4.05 10.58 -16.07
C ARG A 320 -4.30 9.66 -14.89
N VAL A 321 -3.25 9.06 -14.33
CA VAL A 321 -3.38 8.15 -13.18
C VAL A 321 -3.98 8.88 -11.98
N ALA A 322 -3.52 10.10 -11.71
CA ALA A 322 -4.07 10.92 -10.63
C ALA A 322 -5.57 11.23 -10.83
N ALA A 323 -5.98 11.54 -12.07
CA ALA A 323 -7.38 11.79 -12.42
C ALA A 323 -8.25 10.54 -12.29
N GLU A 324 -7.76 9.38 -12.72
CA GLU A 324 -8.48 8.10 -12.61
C GLU A 324 -8.67 7.68 -11.14
N LEU A 325 -7.65 7.88 -10.28
CA LEU A 325 -7.77 7.70 -8.83
C LEU A 325 -8.78 8.68 -8.22
N ARG A 326 -8.71 9.97 -8.59
CA ARG A 326 -9.64 11.01 -8.12
C ARG A 326 -11.09 10.72 -8.52
N ALA A 327 -11.31 10.20 -9.73
CA ALA A 327 -12.64 9.89 -10.26
C ALA A 327 -13.37 8.77 -9.49
N THR A 328 -12.66 8.02 -8.65
CA THR A 328 -13.28 6.96 -7.82
C THR A 328 -14.13 7.51 -6.67
N GLY A 329 -13.99 8.80 -6.31
CA GLY A 329 -14.66 9.40 -5.15
C GLY A 329 -14.11 8.94 -3.79
N ARG A 330 -12.92 8.32 -3.79
CA ARG A 330 -12.15 8.00 -2.59
C ARG A 330 -10.77 8.65 -2.68
N ASP A 331 -10.31 9.16 -1.54
CA ASP A 331 -8.94 9.64 -1.43
C ASP A 331 -7.93 8.49 -1.39
N ILE A 332 -7.24 8.30 -2.51
CA ILE A 332 -6.10 7.38 -2.65
C ILE A 332 -4.85 8.23 -2.88
N VAL A 333 -3.92 8.18 -1.92
CA VAL A 333 -2.64 8.89 -2.00
C VAL A 333 -1.77 8.24 -3.07
N LEU A 334 -1.32 9.01 -4.07
CA LEU A 334 -0.45 8.53 -5.15
C LEU A 334 1.02 8.71 -4.77
N GLY A 335 1.74 7.60 -4.68
CA GLY A 335 3.19 7.57 -4.50
C GLY A 335 3.93 6.98 -5.69
N LEU A 336 4.76 7.79 -6.34
CA LEU A 336 5.52 7.38 -7.51
C LEU A 336 6.84 6.70 -7.13
N SER A 337 7.11 5.59 -7.78
CA SER A 337 8.27 4.74 -7.56
C SER A 337 8.73 4.20 -8.93
N PRO A 338 9.94 3.63 -9.08
CA PRO A 338 11.05 3.59 -8.12
C PRO A 338 12.00 4.79 -8.18
N ILE A 339 11.96 5.61 -9.24
CA ILE A 339 12.77 6.83 -9.40
C ILE A 339 11.92 7.88 -10.13
N SER A 340 11.99 9.12 -9.66
CA SER A 340 11.44 10.31 -10.32
C SER A 340 12.55 11.34 -10.47
N TYR A 341 12.89 11.62 -11.73
CA TYR A 341 14.03 12.46 -12.07
C TYR A 341 13.81 13.92 -11.66
N LEU A 342 14.91 14.61 -11.34
CA LEU A 342 14.91 16.02 -10.95
C LEU A 342 14.27 16.94 -12.00
N GLU A 343 14.38 16.59 -13.29
CA GLU A 343 13.73 17.32 -14.40
C GLU A 343 12.21 17.42 -14.24
N ASN A 344 11.59 16.40 -13.64
CA ASN A 344 10.15 16.30 -13.41
C ASN A 344 9.68 17.01 -12.13
N ARG A 345 10.57 17.63 -11.35
CA ARG A 345 10.24 18.21 -10.02
C ARG A 345 9.13 19.25 -10.03
N HIS A 346 8.90 19.91 -11.15
CA HIS A 346 7.88 20.96 -11.30
C HIS A 346 6.46 20.40 -11.49
N MET A 347 6.34 19.20 -12.07
CA MET A 347 5.05 18.56 -12.33
C MET A 347 4.63 17.60 -11.21
N LEU A 348 5.59 16.93 -10.56
CA LEU A 348 5.31 15.89 -9.56
C LEU A 348 4.38 16.36 -8.43
N PRO A 349 4.60 17.53 -7.78
CA PRO A 349 3.76 17.97 -6.67
C PRO A 349 2.31 18.31 -7.07
N ARG A 350 2.04 18.50 -8.36
CA ARG A 350 0.69 18.80 -8.87
C ARG A 350 -0.19 17.55 -8.92
N HIS A 351 0.42 16.39 -9.15
CA HIS A 351 -0.30 15.16 -9.49
C HIS A 351 -0.06 14.02 -8.51
N ALA A 352 1.08 13.99 -7.81
CA ALA A 352 1.42 12.96 -6.84
C ALA A 352 1.80 13.55 -5.48
N GLN A 353 1.42 12.86 -4.41
CA GLN A 353 1.69 13.31 -3.04
C GLN A 353 3.10 12.94 -2.58
N ARG A 354 3.74 11.98 -3.25
CA ARG A 354 5.12 11.58 -2.99
C ARG A 354 5.75 10.92 -4.20
N TRP A 355 7.07 10.97 -4.26
CA TRP A 355 7.87 10.34 -5.30
C TRP A 355 9.20 9.90 -4.72
N ARG A 356 9.76 8.82 -5.27
CA ARG A 356 11.13 8.39 -4.96
C ARG A 356 12.12 9.27 -5.72
N ILE A 357 13.07 9.87 -5.00
CA ILE A 357 14.17 10.66 -5.56
C ILE A 357 15.34 9.79 -6.00
#